data_AF-A0A444UNS9-F1
#
_entry.id   AF-A0A444UNS9-F1
#
_cell.length_a   1.000
_cell.length_b   1.000
_cell.length_c   1.000
_cell.angle_alpha   90.00
_cell.angle_beta   90.00
_cell.angle_gamma   90.00
#
_symmetry.space_group_name_H-M   'P 1'
#
loop_
_entity.id
_entity.type
_entity.pdbx_description
1 polymer ?
#
loop_
_entity_poly.entity_id
_entity_poly.type
_entity_poly.pdbx_seq_one_letter_code
_entity_poly.pdbx_strand_id
1 'polypeptide(L)'
;MRKVKYTEKLELQNLKSLDTWSLKENYISAEFTLTLLNEEVRLKIENPDAGEEWKGFILTVAKLEIPSKLQLLPGQLLRLKEVLKDEKQRQARQPVPVKEQEPPEASNVPQCFYSVSRNKAIEMLAESPEFGNMILRPGSEKMSFAVTVRQLLTEYVYRAIMSFI
;
A
#
# COMPACT_ATOMS: atom_id res chain seq x y z
N MET A 1 17.56 12.96 -18.04
CA MET A 1 16.49 13.42 -17.11
C MET A 1 16.04 12.23 -16.27
N ARG A 2 16.26 12.25 -14.96
CA ARG A 2 15.79 11.20 -14.04
C ARG A 2 14.27 11.34 -13.90
N LYS A 3 13.49 10.35 -14.34
CA LYS A 3 12.07 10.27 -13.97
C LYS A 3 12.01 9.89 -12.50
N VAL A 4 11.71 10.87 -11.64
CA VAL A 4 11.39 10.61 -10.23
C VAL A 4 10.15 9.71 -10.22
N LYS A 5 10.28 8.49 -9.72
CA LYS A 5 9.16 7.54 -9.62
C LYS A 5 8.40 7.84 -8.34
N TYR A 6 7.27 8.51 -8.47
CA TYR A 6 6.34 8.75 -7.37
C TYR A 6 5.56 7.46 -7.09
N THR A 7 5.54 7.01 -5.84
CA THR A 7 4.71 5.90 -5.38
C THR A 7 3.81 6.47 -4.31
N GLU A 8 2.51 6.42 -4.55
CA GLU A 8 1.48 6.91 -3.65
C GLU A 8 0.67 5.75 -3.12
N LYS A 9 0.37 5.78 -1.82
CA LYS A 9 -0.50 4.78 -1.20
C LYS A 9 -1.94 5.25 -1.37
N LEU A 10 -2.77 4.42 -2.00
CA LEU A 10 -4.20 4.68 -2.17
C LEU A 10 -5.00 3.86 -1.15
N GLU A 11 -5.84 4.53 -0.36
CA GLU A 11 -6.69 3.88 0.65
C GLU A 11 -8.06 3.51 0.06
N LEU A 12 -8.27 2.21 -0.21
CA LEU A 12 -9.49 1.72 -0.88
C LEU A 12 -10.72 1.61 0.03
N GLN A 13 -10.57 1.78 1.35
CA GLN A 13 -11.67 1.71 2.33
C GLN A 13 -12.82 2.69 2.05
N ASN A 14 -12.56 3.75 1.28
CA ASN A 14 -13.50 4.81 0.94
C ASN A 14 -13.91 4.79 -0.55
N LEU A 15 -13.71 3.67 -1.24
CA LEU A 15 -14.08 3.54 -2.65
C LEU A 15 -15.61 3.57 -2.80
N LYS A 16 -16.14 4.57 -3.52
CA LYS A 16 -17.57 4.70 -3.83
C LYS A 16 -17.96 3.91 -5.07
N SER A 17 -17.20 4.08 -6.15
CA SER A 17 -17.45 3.42 -7.43
C SER A 17 -16.14 3.10 -8.15
N LEU A 18 -16.22 2.11 -9.04
CA LEU A 18 -15.18 1.72 -9.96
C LEU A 18 -15.80 1.67 -11.36
N ASP A 19 -15.53 2.69 -12.16
CA ASP A 19 -16.06 2.81 -13.51
C ASP A 19 -15.03 2.30 -14.52
N THR A 20 -15.45 1.38 -15.37
CA THR A 20 -14.59 0.80 -16.41
C THR A 20 -14.84 1.51 -17.73
N TRP A 21 -13.80 2.10 -18.30
CA TRP A 21 -13.86 2.71 -19.62
C TRP A 21 -13.30 1.72 -20.63
N SER A 22 -14.17 0.97 -21.31
CA SER A 22 -13.73 0.21 -22.48
C SER A 22 -13.56 1.21 -23.63
N LEU A 23 -12.34 1.70 -23.87
CA LEU A 23 -12.02 2.31 -25.15
C LEU A 23 -12.13 1.21 -26.20
N LYS A 24 -13.30 1.12 -26.85
CA LYS A 24 -13.65 0.13 -27.88
C LYS A 24 -12.69 0.12 -29.08
N GLU A 25 -11.71 1.01 -29.12
CA GLU A 25 -10.84 1.19 -30.28
C GLU A 25 -9.46 0.54 -30.11
N ASN A 26 -9.02 0.15 -28.90
CA ASN A 26 -7.73 -0.53 -28.72
C ASN A 26 -7.76 -1.50 -27.53
N TYR A 27 -7.90 -2.81 -27.79
CA TYR A 27 -7.84 -3.93 -26.83
C TYR A 27 -6.44 -4.11 -26.19
N ILE A 28 -5.69 -3.02 -26.03
CA ILE A 28 -4.28 -3.03 -25.64
C ILE A 28 -4.14 -2.68 -24.15
N SER A 29 -5.13 -2.01 -23.56
CA SER A 29 -5.08 -1.61 -22.15
C SER A 29 -6.44 -1.60 -21.48
N ALA A 30 -6.49 -1.92 -20.19
CA ALA A 30 -7.64 -1.68 -19.33
C ALA A 30 -7.49 -0.33 -18.63
N GLU A 31 -8.54 0.48 -18.66
CA GLU A 31 -8.58 1.77 -17.98
C GLU A 31 -9.82 1.86 -17.09
N PHE A 32 -9.62 2.34 -15.87
CA PHE A 32 -10.67 2.46 -14.89
C PHE A 32 -10.49 3.70 -14.01
N THR A 33 -11.62 4.23 -13.59
CA THR A 33 -11.72 5.39 -12.72
C THR A 33 -12.19 4.91 -11.34
N LEU A 34 -11.38 5.17 -10.32
CA LEU A 34 -11.73 4.97 -8.92
C LEU A 34 -12.26 6.28 -8.38
N THR A 35 -13.53 6.30 -7.99
CA THR A 35 -14.11 7.43 -7.27
C THR A 35 -14.03 7.13 -5.79
N LEU A 36 -13.14 7.82 -5.07
CA LEU A 36 -13.04 7.78 -3.62
C LEU A 36 -13.88 8.89 -3.00
N LEU A 37 -13.89 8.99 -1.66
CA LEU A 37 -14.70 9.99 -0.98
C LEU A 37 -14.35 11.43 -1.40
N ASN A 38 -13.05 11.70 -1.56
CA ASN A 38 -12.48 13.03 -1.71
C ASN A 38 -11.72 13.23 -3.03
N GLU A 39 -11.54 12.18 -3.82
CA GLU A 39 -10.70 12.22 -5.02
C GLU A 39 -11.15 11.21 -6.08
N GLU A 40 -10.69 11.44 -7.30
CA GLU A 40 -10.86 10.54 -8.44
C GLU A 40 -9.48 10.14 -8.95
N VAL A 41 -9.24 8.83 -9.04
CA VAL A 41 -7.96 8.27 -9.50
C VAL A 41 -8.18 7.47 -10.77
N ARG A 42 -7.44 7.78 -11.83
CA ARG A 42 -7.46 7.02 -13.09
C ARG A 42 -6.30 6.05 -13.14
N LEU A 43 -6.62 4.79 -13.38
CA LEU A 43 -5.65 3.71 -13.50
C LEU A 43 -5.70 3.15 -14.91
N LYS A 44 -4.52 3.07 -15.53
CA LYS A 44 -4.32 2.50 -16.85
C LYS A 44 -3.36 1.32 -16.75
N ILE A 45 -3.77 0.19 -17.30
CA ILE A 45 -3.05 -1.08 -17.25
C ILE A 45 -2.83 -1.55 -18.68
N GLU A 46 -1.56 -1.74 -19.06
CA GLU A 46 -1.13 -2.08 -20.42
C GLU A 46 -1.44 -3.53 -20.85
N ASN A 47 -2.19 -4.28 -20.05
CA ASN A 47 -2.63 -5.64 -20.36
C ASN A 47 -4.08 -5.81 -19.89
N PRO A 48 -5.03 -6.15 -20.78
CA PRO A 48 -6.43 -6.34 -20.42
C PRO A 48 -6.67 -7.48 -19.41
N ASP A 49 -5.92 -8.59 -19.50
CA ASP A 49 -6.06 -9.71 -18.57
C ASP A 49 -5.62 -9.30 -17.15
N ALA A 50 -4.50 -8.58 -17.08
CA ALA A 50 -4.07 -7.97 -15.82
C ALA A 50 -5.10 -6.96 -15.34
N GLY A 51 -5.73 -6.20 -16.24
CA GLY A 51 -6.84 -5.30 -15.94
C GLY A 51 -7.98 -5.98 -15.19
N GLU A 52 -8.39 -7.16 -15.66
CA GLU A 52 -9.45 -7.95 -15.02
C GLU A 52 -8.99 -8.49 -13.65
N GLU A 53 -7.72 -8.89 -13.50
CA GLU A 53 -7.14 -9.25 -12.19
C GLU A 53 -7.17 -8.06 -11.21
N TRP A 54 -6.73 -6.88 -11.64
CA TRP A 54 -6.70 -5.66 -10.83
C TRP A 54 -8.10 -5.21 -10.43
N LYS A 55 -9.06 -5.25 -11.36
CA LYS A 55 -10.47 -4.97 -11.09
C LYS A 55 -11.03 -5.93 -10.04
N GLY A 56 -10.76 -7.23 -10.18
CA GLY A 56 -11.16 -8.24 -9.21
C GLY A 56 -10.58 -7.97 -7.82
N PHE A 57 -9.28 -7.68 -7.76
CA PHE A 57 -8.58 -7.37 -6.51
C PHE A 57 -9.12 -6.12 -5.82
N ILE A 58 -9.20 -4.99 -6.53
CA ILE A 58 -9.67 -3.71 -5.97
C ILE A 58 -11.06 -3.86 -5.40
N LEU A 59 -11.98 -4.47 -6.15
CA LEU A 59 -13.35 -4.68 -5.68
C LEU A 59 -13.40 -5.62 -4.48
N THR A 60 -12.57 -6.68 -4.46
CA THR A 60 -12.55 -7.64 -3.35
C THR A 60 -12.05 -7.00 -2.06
N VAL A 61 -10.99 -6.20 -2.13
CA VAL A 61 -10.45 -5.50 -0.96
C VAL A 61 -11.41 -4.41 -0.50
N ALA A 62 -11.95 -3.62 -1.43
CA ALA A 62 -12.82 -2.49 -1.10
C ALA A 62 -14.20 -2.94 -0.56
N LYS A 63 -14.77 -4.02 -1.09
CA LYS A 63 -16.12 -4.47 -0.76
C LYS A 63 -16.18 -5.72 0.12
N LEU A 64 -15.04 -6.35 0.41
CA LEU A 64 -14.97 -7.62 1.16
C LEU A 64 -15.83 -8.73 0.56
N GLU A 65 -15.93 -8.77 -0.77
CA GLU A 65 -16.66 -9.77 -1.52
C GLU A 65 -16.01 -10.01 -2.88
N ILE A 66 -16.11 -11.24 -3.41
CA ILE A 66 -15.62 -11.52 -4.76
C ILE A 66 -16.71 -11.17 -5.77
N PRO A 67 -16.43 -10.28 -6.75
CA PRO A 67 -17.39 -9.96 -7.79
C PRO A 67 -17.77 -11.18 -8.63
N SER A 68 -19.06 -11.39 -8.87
CA SER A 68 -19.57 -12.58 -9.55
C SER A 68 -19.32 -12.59 -11.06
N LYS A 69 -19.00 -11.43 -11.65
CA LYS A 69 -18.82 -11.22 -13.10
C LYS A 69 -17.37 -10.89 -13.41
N LEU A 70 -16.48 -11.83 -13.16
CA LEU A 70 -15.05 -11.72 -13.47
C LEU A 70 -14.62 -12.78 -14.47
N GLN A 71 -13.84 -12.38 -15.47
CA GLN A 71 -13.24 -13.29 -16.45
C GLN A 71 -11.86 -13.76 -16.00
N LEU A 72 -11.82 -14.46 -14.85
CA LEU A 72 -10.58 -14.95 -14.25
C LEU A 72 -10.43 -16.47 -14.41
N LEU A 73 -9.17 -16.89 -14.59
CA LEU A 73 -8.77 -18.29 -14.53
C LEU A 73 -8.96 -18.85 -13.10
N PRO A 74 -9.14 -20.17 -12.95
CA PRO A 74 -9.35 -20.80 -11.63
C PRO A 74 -8.26 -20.44 -10.60
N GLY A 75 -7.00 -20.40 -11.01
CA GLY A 75 -5.88 -20.02 -10.13
C GLY A 75 -5.88 -18.54 -9.71
N GLN A 76 -6.35 -17.63 -10.57
CA GLN A 76 -6.54 -16.22 -10.21
C GLN A 76 -7.70 -16.07 -9.22
N LEU A 77 -8.79 -16.80 -9.43
CA LEU A 77 -9.95 -16.79 -8.53
C LEU A 77 -9.61 -17.36 -7.16
N LEU A 78 -8.79 -18.41 -7.08
CA LEU A 78 -8.31 -18.95 -5.80
C LEU A 78 -7.49 -17.92 -5.03
N ARG A 79 -6.55 -17.23 -5.68
CA ARG A 79 -5.80 -16.13 -5.06
C ARG A 79 -6.71 -15.01 -4.55
N LEU A 80 -7.77 -14.69 -5.29
CA LEU A 80 -8.73 -13.68 -4.85
C LEU A 80 -9.51 -14.10 -3.58
N LYS A 81 -9.75 -15.40 -3.39
CA LYS A 81 -10.33 -15.93 -2.15
C LYS A 81 -9.38 -15.82 -0.96
N GLU A 82 -8.09 -16.01 -1.18
CA GLU A 82 -7.06 -15.82 -0.15
C GLU A 82 -7.01 -14.36 0.28
N VAL A 83 -6.91 -13.44 -0.68
CA VAL A 83 -6.98 -11.99 -0.44
C VAL A 83 -8.21 -11.60 0.36
N LEU A 84 -9.38 -12.13 0.00
CA LEU A 84 -10.62 -11.85 0.73
C LEU A 84 -10.54 -12.29 2.20
N LYS A 85 -9.97 -13.47 2.45
CA LYS A 85 -9.81 -14.00 3.81
C LYS A 85 -8.84 -13.14 4.61
N ASP A 86 -7.71 -12.79 4.01
CA ASP A 86 -6.64 -12.05 4.68
C ASP A 86 -7.06 -10.61 4.97
N GLU A 87 -7.76 -9.97 4.03
CA GLU A 87 -8.30 -8.62 4.20
C GLU A 87 -9.37 -8.58 5.30
N LYS A 88 -10.26 -9.58 5.38
CA LYS A 88 -11.21 -9.71 6.50
C LYS A 88 -10.49 -9.83 7.84
N GLN A 89 -9.43 -10.62 7.89
CA GLN A 89 -8.63 -10.76 9.10
C GLN A 89 -7.89 -9.46 9.46
N ARG A 90 -7.37 -8.74 8.45
CA ARG A 90 -6.72 -7.45 8.64
C ARG A 90 -7.69 -6.43 9.23
N GLN A 91 -8.90 -6.32 8.70
CA GLN A 91 -9.92 -5.40 9.23
C GLN A 91 -10.36 -5.77 10.65
N ALA A 92 -10.53 -7.06 10.95
CA ALA A 92 -10.86 -7.52 12.30
C ALA A 92 -9.75 -7.20 13.33
N ARG A 93 -8.50 -7.03 12.88
CA ARG A 93 -7.34 -6.68 13.72
C ARG A 93 -7.08 -5.18 13.81
N GLN A 94 -7.78 -4.33 13.04
CA GLN A 94 -7.57 -2.89 13.13
C GLN A 94 -8.00 -2.41 14.53
N PRO A 95 -7.13 -1.71 15.28
CA PRO A 95 -7.52 -1.12 16.54
C PRO A 95 -8.65 -0.12 16.30
N VAL A 96 -9.74 -0.28 17.05
CA VAL A 96 -10.83 0.69 17.16
C VAL A 96 -10.21 2.07 17.46
N PRO A 97 -10.71 3.19 16.91
CA PRO A 97 -10.15 4.51 17.21
C PRO A 97 -10.10 4.70 18.74
N VAL A 98 -8.90 4.87 19.26
CA VAL A 98 -8.65 5.13 20.67
C VAL A 98 -9.37 6.44 21.00
N LYS A 99 -10.45 6.36 21.77
CA LYS A 99 -11.01 7.55 22.45
C LYS A 99 -9.87 8.17 23.25
N GLU A 100 -9.70 9.49 23.09
CA GLU A 100 -8.73 10.30 23.83
C GLU A 100 -8.60 9.81 25.28
N GLN A 101 -7.46 9.21 25.58
CA GLN A 101 -7.01 8.97 26.93
C GLN A 101 -5.78 9.84 27.16
N GLU A 102 -5.80 10.50 28.30
CA GLU A 102 -4.79 11.39 28.88
C GLU A 102 -3.34 10.91 28.70
N PRO A 103 -2.35 11.82 28.73
CA PRO A 103 -1.02 11.57 28.19
C PRO A 103 -0.30 10.45 28.96
N PRO A 104 0.14 9.37 28.28
CA PRO A 104 0.79 8.27 28.97
C PRO A 104 2.24 8.63 29.28
N GLU A 105 2.60 8.42 30.55
CA GLU A 105 3.95 8.49 31.09
C GLU A 105 4.94 7.57 30.34
N ALA A 106 6.23 7.88 30.49
CA ALA A 106 7.37 7.46 29.67
C ALA A 106 7.72 5.95 29.65
N SER A 107 6.77 5.07 29.32
CA SER A 107 6.97 3.62 29.20
C SER A 107 6.53 3.00 27.86
N ASN A 108 6.01 3.80 26.92
CA ASN A 108 5.35 3.30 25.70
C ASN A 108 6.19 3.32 24.41
N VAL A 109 7.53 3.46 24.48
CA VAL A 109 8.37 3.38 23.28
C VAL A 109 8.88 1.95 23.04
N PRO A 110 8.77 1.41 21.82
CA PRO A 110 9.23 0.06 21.52
C PRO A 110 10.75 -0.02 21.69
N GLN A 111 11.27 -1.22 21.97
CA GLN A 111 12.72 -1.44 22.16
C GLN A 111 13.58 -0.99 20.97
N CYS A 112 12.98 -0.87 19.78
CA CYS A 112 13.63 -0.38 18.57
C CYS A 112 13.61 1.17 18.40
N PHE A 113 13.18 1.91 19.42
CA PHE A 113 13.20 3.38 19.41
C PHE A 113 14.57 3.92 19.81
N TYR A 114 15.15 4.75 18.93
CA TYR A 114 16.41 5.43 19.17
C TYR A 114 16.16 6.94 19.27
N SER A 115 16.50 7.52 20.42
CA SER A 115 16.42 8.97 20.65
C SER A 115 17.56 9.71 19.95
N VAL A 116 17.55 9.72 18.61
CA VAL A 116 18.58 10.29 17.75
C VAL A 116 18.00 11.26 16.71
N SER A 117 18.83 12.20 16.24
CA SER A 117 18.44 13.12 15.15
C SER A 117 18.36 12.41 13.80
N ARG A 118 17.76 13.08 12.80
CA ARG A 118 17.75 12.59 11.41
C ARG A 118 19.15 12.26 10.89
N ASN A 119 20.10 13.18 11.07
CA ASN A 119 21.46 13.03 10.57
C ASN A 119 22.18 11.89 11.29
N LYS A 120 22.01 11.78 12.61
CA LYS A 120 22.63 10.70 13.36
C LYS A 120 22.08 9.32 12.98
N ALA A 121 20.78 9.21 12.71
CA ALA A 121 20.20 7.98 12.18
C ALA A 121 20.75 7.59 10.80
N ILE A 122 21.05 8.58 9.93
CA ILE A 122 21.67 8.32 8.62
C ILE A 122 23.09 7.77 8.81
N GLU A 123 23.89 8.37 9.69
CA GLU A 123 25.25 7.89 10.02
C GLU A 123 25.22 6.46 10.57
N MET A 124 24.36 6.19 11.56
CA MET A 124 24.24 4.86 12.16
C MET A 124 23.87 3.78 11.13
N LEU A 125 22.96 4.11 10.21
CA LEU A 125 22.60 3.20 9.12
C LEU A 125 23.73 3.04 8.09
N ALA A 126 24.63 4.00 7.95
CA ALA A 126 25.77 3.90 7.03
C ALA A 126 26.92 3.09 7.64
N GLU A 127 27.21 3.29 8.94
CA GLU A 127 28.30 2.64 9.67
C GLU A 127 28.09 1.13 9.84
N SER A 128 26.83 0.70 10.00
CA SER A 128 26.48 -0.65 10.48
C SER A 128 25.48 -1.35 9.55
N PRO A 129 25.85 -1.67 8.28
CA PRO A 129 24.96 -2.26 7.29
C PRO A 129 24.29 -3.58 7.67
N GLU A 130 24.95 -4.36 8.52
CA GLU A 130 24.56 -5.71 8.93
C GLU A 130 23.48 -5.72 10.01
N PHE A 131 23.31 -4.62 10.74
CA PHE A 131 22.38 -4.51 11.87
C PHE A 131 20.96 -4.07 11.45
N GLY A 132 20.70 -4.09 10.15
CA GLY A 132 19.42 -3.71 9.56
C GLY A 132 19.50 -2.41 8.77
N ASN A 133 18.34 -1.96 8.30
CA ASN A 133 18.24 -0.84 7.38
C ASN A 133 17.22 0.22 7.82
N MET A 134 16.73 0.17 9.06
CA MET A 134 15.69 1.07 9.56
C MET A 134 15.95 1.50 11.00
N ILE A 135 15.72 2.78 11.30
CA ILE A 135 15.76 3.37 12.65
C ILE A 135 14.47 4.15 12.90
N LEU A 136 13.78 3.83 14.01
CA LEU A 136 12.67 4.62 14.55
C LEU A 136 13.24 5.68 15.51
N ARG A 137 12.83 6.94 15.35
CA ARG A 137 13.37 8.08 16.11
C ARG A 137 12.32 9.17 16.37
N PRO A 138 12.59 10.19 17.20
CA PRO A 138 11.73 11.37 17.31
C PRO A 138 11.55 12.08 15.97
N GLY A 139 10.32 12.54 15.70
CA GLY A 139 10.01 13.46 14.62
C GLY A 139 10.29 14.92 14.99
N SER A 140 10.02 15.85 14.06
CA SER A 140 10.28 17.28 14.26
C SER A 140 9.23 17.98 15.14
N GLU A 141 8.05 17.38 15.25
CA GLU A 141 6.94 17.92 16.05
C GLU A 141 6.90 17.24 17.43
N LYS A 142 6.36 17.94 18.44
CA LYS A 142 6.19 17.38 19.79
C LYS A 142 5.39 16.07 19.71
N MET A 143 5.89 15.02 20.35
CA MET A 143 5.29 13.68 20.40
C MET A 143 5.10 12.99 19.04
N SER A 144 5.81 13.43 17.99
CA SER A 144 5.81 12.75 16.69
C SER A 144 6.93 11.71 16.58
N PHE A 145 6.71 10.67 15.79
CA PHE A 145 7.71 9.67 15.43
C PHE A 145 8.14 9.84 13.97
N ALA A 146 9.39 9.52 13.67
CA ALA A 146 9.91 9.47 12.32
C ALA A 146 10.74 8.20 12.12
N VAL A 147 10.77 7.73 10.88
CA VAL A 147 11.56 6.55 10.49
C VAL A 147 12.60 6.98 9.47
N THR A 148 13.85 6.60 9.70
CA THR A 148 14.93 6.71 8.71
C THR A 148 15.21 5.32 8.15
N VAL A 149 15.21 5.16 6.82
CA VAL A 149 15.48 3.88 6.15
C VAL A 149 16.64 4.04 5.17
N ARG A 150 17.54 3.06 5.14
CA ARG A 150 18.57 2.92 4.10
C ARG A 150 18.08 1.95 3.03
N GLN A 151 17.91 2.44 1.81
CA GLN A 151 17.46 1.63 0.67
C GLN A 151 18.65 1.33 -0.26
N LEU A 152 18.85 0.05 -0.55
CA LEU A 152 19.72 -0.39 -1.64
C LEU A 152 18.87 -0.48 -2.91
N LEU A 153 18.99 0.51 -3.79
CA LEU A 153 18.34 0.45 -5.10
C LEU A 153 19.21 -0.41 -6.03
N THR A 154 18.93 -1.70 -6.10
CA THR A 154 19.32 -2.52 -7.25
C THR A 154 18.47 -2.09 -8.46
N GLU A 155 19.10 -1.75 -9.58
CA GLU A 155 18.43 -1.39 -10.83
C GLU A 155 17.63 -2.58 -11.36
N TYR A 156 16.37 -2.66 -10.94
CA TYR A 156 15.37 -3.48 -11.60
C TYR A 156 14.44 -2.56 -12.38
N VAL A 157 14.31 -2.86 -13.66
CA VAL A 157 13.26 -2.32 -14.53
C VAL A 157 11.94 -2.89 -14.02
N TYR A 158 11.23 -2.15 -13.17
CA TYR A 158 9.95 -2.62 -12.64
C TYR A 158 8.84 -2.48 -13.67
N ARG A 159 8.33 -3.63 -14.08
CA ARG A 159 6.92 -3.87 -14.39
C ARG A 159 6.12 -3.69 -13.10
N ALA A 160 4.87 -3.24 -13.17
CA ALA A 160 3.97 -3.33 -12.02
C ALA A 160 3.83 -4.81 -11.65
N ILE A 161 4.43 -5.23 -10.54
CA ILE A 161 4.33 -6.58 -10.02
C ILE A 161 3.12 -6.60 -9.09
N MET A 162 2.13 -7.41 -9.44
CA MET A 162 1.01 -7.74 -8.58
C MET A 162 1.52 -8.70 -7.50
N SER A 163 1.98 -8.15 -6.38
CA SER A 163 2.30 -8.95 -5.19
C SER A 163 1.05 -9.07 -4.35
N PHE A 164 0.45 -10.25 -4.38
CA PHE A 164 -0.55 -10.69 -3.42
C PHE A 164 0.22 -11.11 -2.16
N ILE A 165 0.24 -10.25 -1.14
CA ILE A 165 0.74 -10.56 0.21
C ILE A 165 -0.45 -10.93 1.07
#